data_AF-A0A497A444-F1
#
_entry.id   AF-A0A497A444-F1
#
_cell.length_a   1.000
_cell.length_b   1.000
_cell.length_c   1.000
_cell.angle_alpha   90.00
_cell.angle_beta   90.00
_cell.angle_gamma   90.00
#
_symmetry.space_group_name_H-M   'P 1'
#
loop_
_entity.id
_entity.type
_entity.pdbx_description
1 polymer ?
#
loop_
_entity_poly.entity_id
_entity_poly.type
_entity_poly.pdbx_seq_one_letter_code
_entity_poly.pdbx_strand_id
1 'polypeptide(L)'
;AWGKYRSTTRHTRSAYERLYAGGAYAPPHRYTADLGRRVRALCQKHGLSDRMPRWIEPGPLGVNRWVAERLFRKVYDLELEEAASRNFAKMERRIWVYRRAAWTVDELATSVEVLYNSKGVEGLMTLPGIGPRIAGLITGWLEEWSEREASQD
;
A
#
# COMPACT_ATOMS: atom_id res chain seq x y z
N ALA A 1 -25.10 28.32 31.16
CA ALA A 1 -24.26 27.23 31.69
C ALA A 1 -23.36 26.66 30.58
N TRP A 2 -22.19 27.26 30.34
CA TRP A 2 -21.21 26.83 29.31
C TRP A 2 -19.87 26.48 29.98
N GLY A 3 -19.87 25.48 30.88
CA GLY A 3 -18.77 25.24 31.81
C GLY A 3 -18.31 23.79 31.95
N LYS A 4 -18.48 22.94 30.93
CA LYS A 4 -18.12 21.49 31.03
C LYS A 4 -17.42 20.89 29.80
N TYR A 5 -16.63 21.67 29.05
CA TYR A 5 -15.80 21.15 27.94
C TYR A 5 -14.32 21.57 28.07
N ARG A 6 -13.70 21.40 29.25
CA ARG A 6 -12.29 21.78 29.47
C ARG A 6 -11.39 20.71 30.11
N SER A 7 -11.87 19.51 30.39
CA SER A 7 -11.06 18.49 31.09
C SER A 7 -10.32 17.51 30.18
N THR A 8 -10.74 17.31 28.93
CA THR A 8 -10.08 16.37 27.99
C THR A 8 -9.01 17.02 27.10
N THR A 9 -8.97 18.36 27.02
CA THR A 9 -8.12 19.10 26.08
C THR A 9 -6.63 19.14 26.48
N ARG A 10 -6.30 18.88 27.75
CA ARG A 10 -4.94 19.08 28.27
C ARG A 10 -3.97 17.95 27.87
N HIS A 11 -4.45 16.71 27.72
CA HIS A 11 -3.61 15.57 27.35
C HIS A 11 -3.33 15.50 25.84
N THR A 12 -4.33 15.82 25.01
CA THR A 12 -4.20 15.76 23.54
C THR A 12 -3.24 16.80 22.99
N ARG A 13 -3.24 18.02 23.55
CA ARG A 13 -2.31 19.10 23.18
C ARG A 13 -0.85 18.70 23.38
N SER A 14 -0.54 18.04 24.51
CA SER A 14 0.81 17.54 24.81
C SER A 14 1.28 16.43 23.86
N ALA A 15 0.38 15.57 23.38
CA ALA A 15 0.73 14.52 22.44
C ALA A 15 0.99 15.08 21.04
N TYR A 16 0.15 16.02 20.60
CA TYR A 16 0.34 16.72 19.33
C TYR A 16 1.66 17.49 19.30
N GLU A 17 1.94 18.31 20.32
CA GLU A 17 3.18 19.10 20.41
C GLU A 17 4.43 18.22 20.38
N ARG A 18 4.39 17.02 20.99
CA ARG A 18 5.51 16.05 20.90
C ARG A 18 5.66 15.43 19.53
N LEU A 19 4.56 15.02 18.89
CA LEU A 19 4.59 14.31 17.61
C LEU A 19 4.93 15.23 16.43
N TYR A 20 4.56 16.50 16.52
CA TYR A 20 4.76 17.53 15.50
C TYR A 20 5.77 18.60 15.93
N ALA A 21 6.67 18.24 16.87
CA ALA A 21 7.70 19.14 17.36
C ALA A 21 8.58 19.65 16.20
N GLY A 22 9.04 20.91 16.30
CA GLY A 22 9.92 21.51 15.29
C GLY A 22 9.24 21.81 13.95
N GLY A 23 7.91 21.86 13.88
CA GLY A 23 7.17 22.16 12.66
C GLY A 23 7.11 20.98 11.68
N ALA A 24 7.29 19.75 12.17
CA ALA A 24 7.21 18.55 11.35
C ALA A 24 5.83 18.46 10.68
N TYR A 25 5.80 18.13 9.38
CA TYR A 25 4.55 17.94 8.64
C TYR A 25 3.80 16.65 9.05
N ALA A 26 4.54 15.64 9.48
CA ALA A 26 4.02 14.32 9.83
C ALA A 26 4.68 13.80 11.11
N PRO A 27 3.99 12.92 11.87
CA PRO A 27 4.58 12.28 13.04
C PRO A 27 5.69 11.30 12.62
N PRO A 28 6.58 10.89 13.54
CA PRO A 28 7.63 9.93 13.24
C PRO A 28 7.08 8.62 12.65
N HIS A 29 7.75 8.06 11.63
CA HIS A 29 7.29 6.85 10.92
C HIS A 29 6.94 5.69 11.86
N ARG A 30 7.77 5.44 12.87
CA ARG A 30 7.53 4.40 13.88
C ARG A 30 6.19 4.58 14.60
N TYR A 31 5.82 5.82 14.95
CA TYR A 31 4.54 6.09 15.60
C TYR A 31 3.38 5.73 14.68
N THR A 32 3.45 6.15 13.41
CA THR A 32 2.43 5.84 12.39
C THR A 32 2.31 4.34 12.15
N ALA A 33 3.44 3.63 12.07
CA ALA A 33 3.48 2.19 11.89
C ALA A 33 2.90 1.44 13.11
N ASP A 34 3.25 1.84 14.34
CA ASP A 34 2.69 1.28 15.58
C ASP A 34 1.18 1.50 15.68
N LEU A 35 0.71 2.71 15.34
CA LEU A 35 -0.72 3.01 15.28
C LEU A 35 -1.44 2.14 14.23
N GLY A 36 -0.87 2.03 13.02
CA GLY A 36 -1.40 1.20 11.95
C GLY A 36 -1.51 -0.27 12.34
N ARG A 37 -0.50 -0.83 13.04
CA ARG A 37 -0.55 -2.20 13.57
C ARG A 37 -1.67 -2.41 14.58
N ARG A 38 -1.93 -1.43 15.46
CA ARG A 38 -3.04 -1.48 16.42
C ARG A 38 -4.40 -1.46 15.71
N VAL A 39 -4.55 -0.59 14.70
CA VAL A 39 -5.76 -0.54 13.87
C VAL A 39 -5.97 -1.88 13.16
N ARG A 40 -4.93 -2.43 12.51
CA ARG A 40 -4.99 -3.75 11.87
C ARG A 40 -5.45 -4.86 12.81
N ALA A 41 -4.84 -4.93 14.01
CA ALA A 41 -5.22 -5.92 15.01
C ALA A 41 -6.69 -5.78 15.45
N LEU A 42 -7.18 -4.55 15.61
CA LEU A 42 -8.57 -4.29 15.95
C LEU A 42 -9.52 -4.69 14.81
N CYS A 43 -9.23 -4.29 13.57
CA CYS A 43 -10.01 -4.68 12.40
C CYS A 43 -10.09 -6.20 12.26
N GLN A 44 -8.96 -6.90 12.36
CA GLN A 44 -8.89 -8.37 12.31
C GLN A 44 -9.73 -9.02 13.41
N LYS A 45 -9.68 -8.50 14.65
CA LYS A 45 -10.51 -8.98 15.76
C LYS A 45 -12.01 -8.91 15.45
N HIS A 46 -12.43 -7.96 14.63
CA HIS A 46 -13.83 -7.73 14.26
C HIS A 46 -14.20 -8.24 12.85
N GLY A 47 -13.32 -8.99 12.18
CA GLY A 47 -13.59 -9.49 10.83
C GLY A 47 -13.66 -8.40 9.75
N LEU A 48 -13.04 -7.24 10.02
CA LEU A 48 -12.99 -6.09 9.12
C LEU A 48 -11.64 -6.01 8.41
N SER A 49 -11.66 -5.51 7.18
CA SER A 49 -10.44 -5.07 6.50
C SER A 49 -9.93 -3.76 7.13
N ASP A 50 -8.62 -3.68 7.39
CA ASP A 50 -7.97 -2.48 7.91
C ASP A 50 -7.65 -1.43 6.82
N ARG A 51 -7.86 -1.82 5.56
CA ARG A 51 -7.81 -0.94 4.39
C ARG A 51 -9.09 -1.08 3.58
N MET A 52 -9.64 0.05 3.16
CA MET A 52 -10.68 0.07 2.14
C MET A 52 -10.05 -0.35 0.80
N PRO A 53 -10.63 -1.32 0.06
CA PRO A 53 -10.14 -1.65 -1.27
C PRO A 53 -10.31 -0.44 -2.20
N ARG A 54 -9.31 -0.21 -3.07
CA ARG A 54 -9.48 0.74 -4.17
C ARG A 54 -10.56 0.24 -5.12
N TRP A 55 -11.40 1.15 -5.60
CA TRP A 55 -12.31 0.87 -6.70
C TRP A 55 -11.52 0.58 -7.99
N ILE A 56 -11.96 -0.43 -8.73
CA ILE A 56 -11.32 -0.89 -9.96
C ILE A 56 -12.28 -0.59 -11.09
N GLU A 57 -11.85 0.27 -11.99
CA GLU A 57 -12.64 0.68 -13.14
C GLU A 57 -12.81 -0.49 -14.11
N PRO A 58 -14.05 -0.79 -14.56
CA PRO A 58 -14.27 -1.75 -15.63
C PRO A 58 -13.58 -1.33 -16.93
N GLY A 59 -13.05 -2.30 -17.67
CA GLY A 59 -12.44 -2.06 -18.98
C GLY A 59 -10.98 -2.55 -19.05
N PRO A 60 -10.31 -2.29 -20.18
CA PRO A 60 -9.03 -2.93 -20.51
C PRO A 60 -7.87 -2.56 -19.57
N LEU A 61 -7.99 -1.47 -18.82
CA LEU A 61 -7.01 -1.03 -17.83
C LEU A 61 -7.39 -1.39 -16.38
N GLY A 62 -8.51 -2.08 -16.17
CA GLY A 62 -8.94 -2.53 -14.84
C GLY A 62 -7.88 -3.41 -14.16
N VAL A 63 -7.25 -4.30 -14.95
CA VAL A 63 -6.14 -5.15 -14.49
C VAL A 63 -4.95 -4.33 -13.96
N ASN A 64 -4.64 -3.18 -14.56
CA ASN A 64 -3.57 -2.30 -14.08
C ASN A 64 -3.89 -1.78 -12.68
N ARG A 65 -5.12 -1.28 -12.47
CA ARG A 65 -5.57 -0.78 -11.16
C ARG A 65 -5.57 -1.89 -10.11
N TRP A 66 -5.98 -3.09 -10.51
CA TRP A 66 -6.02 -4.27 -9.65
C TRP A 66 -4.61 -4.73 -9.22
N VAL A 67 -3.65 -4.78 -10.15
CA VAL A 67 -2.24 -5.10 -9.85
C VAL A 67 -1.59 -3.98 -9.02
N ALA A 68 -1.83 -2.72 -9.37
CA ALA A 68 -1.30 -1.57 -8.64
C ALA A 68 -1.80 -1.56 -7.18
N GLU A 69 -3.09 -1.82 -6.94
CA GLU A 69 -3.65 -1.96 -5.59
C GLU A 69 -2.93 -3.04 -4.78
N ARG A 70 -2.61 -4.20 -5.38
CA ARG A 70 -1.85 -5.27 -4.70
C ARG A 70 -0.42 -4.84 -4.35
N LEU A 71 0.24 -4.10 -5.24
CA LEU A 71 1.56 -3.51 -4.96
C LEU A 71 1.47 -2.47 -3.83
N PHE A 72 0.47 -1.59 -3.84
CA PHE A 72 0.25 -0.62 -2.75
C PHE A 72 -0.11 -1.29 -1.42
N ARG A 73 -0.79 -2.43 -1.43
CA ARG A 73 -0.99 -3.25 -0.22
C ARG A 73 0.34 -3.80 0.31
N LYS A 74 1.25 -4.25 -0.57
CA LYS A 74 2.60 -4.64 -0.14
C LYS A 74 3.39 -3.47 0.43
N VAL A 75 3.27 -2.27 -0.14
CA VAL A 75 3.85 -1.05 0.43
C VAL A 75 3.32 -0.82 1.84
N TYR A 76 2.00 -0.90 2.03
CA TYR A 76 1.38 -0.74 3.34
C TYR A 76 1.84 -1.78 4.37
N ASP A 77 1.92 -3.05 3.98
CA ASP A 77 2.43 -4.11 4.85
C ASP A 77 3.86 -3.82 5.31
N LEU A 78 4.72 -3.37 4.40
CA LEU A 78 6.10 -3.00 4.71
C LEU A 78 6.19 -1.77 5.63
N GLU A 79 5.33 -0.77 5.43
CA GLU A 79 5.23 0.40 6.31
C GLU A 79 4.84 -0.02 7.74
N LEU A 80 3.98 -1.03 7.91
CA LEU A 80 3.67 -1.56 9.24
C LEU A 80 4.80 -2.42 9.81
N GLU A 81 5.50 -3.20 8.99
CA GLU A 81 6.69 -3.97 9.40
C GLU A 81 7.84 -3.07 9.85
N GLU A 82 7.91 -1.84 9.33
CA GLU A 82 8.93 -0.85 9.67
C GLU A 82 9.02 -0.59 11.18
N ALA A 83 7.88 -0.57 11.88
CA ALA A 83 7.82 -0.46 13.34
C ALA A 83 8.70 -1.47 14.08
N ALA A 84 8.90 -2.65 13.49
CA ALA A 84 9.69 -3.76 14.04
C ALA A 84 11.09 -3.89 13.42
N SER A 85 11.45 -3.06 12.43
CA SER A 85 12.71 -3.18 11.72
C SER A 85 13.90 -2.68 12.54
N ARG A 86 14.97 -3.48 12.62
CA ARG A 86 16.27 -3.08 13.18
C ARG A 86 17.12 -2.26 12.21
N ASN A 87 16.73 -2.18 10.93
CA ASN A 87 17.44 -1.44 9.89
C ASN A 87 16.44 -0.63 9.06
N PHE A 88 16.23 0.61 9.46
CA PHE A 88 15.29 1.54 8.82
C PHE A 88 15.65 1.80 7.35
N ALA A 89 16.90 2.15 7.06
CA ALA A 89 17.34 2.48 5.69
C ALA A 89 17.18 1.32 4.70
N LYS A 90 17.30 0.06 5.15
CA LYS A 90 16.98 -1.11 4.32
C LYS A 90 15.48 -1.24 4.07
N MET A 91 14.66 -1.00 5.10
CA MET A 91 13.21 -1.09 4.98
C MET A 91 12.67 0.01 4.05
N GLU A 92 13.11 1.24 4.24
CA GLU A 92 12.73 2.38 3.41
C GLU A 92 13.02 2.15 1.93
N ARG A 93 14.23 1.64 1.60
CA ARG A 93 14.57 1.26 0.22
C ARG A 93 13.61 0.20 -0.33
N ARG A 94 13.25 -0.80 0.47
CA ARG A 94 12.31 -1.85 0.05
C ARG A 94 10.92 -1.28 -0.21
N ILE A 95 10.40 -0.45 0.71
CA ILE A 95 9.14 0.28 0.56
C ILE A 95 9.14 1.06 -0.76
N TRP A 96 10.21 1.79 -1.04
CA TRP A 96 10.34 2.60 -2.24
C TRP A 96 10.34 1.79 -3.54
N VAL A 97 11.01 0.62 -3.56
CA VAL A 97 10.99 -0.28 -4.72
C VAL A 97 9.55 -0.72 -5.05
N TYR A 98 8.78 -1.16 -4.06
CA TYR A 98 7.38 -1.53 -4.28
C TYR A 98 6.51 -0.34 -4.66
N ARG A 99 6.74 0.84 -4.06
CA ARG A 99 5.98 2.05 -4.36
C ARG A 99 6.19 2.49 -5.81
N ARG A 100 7.41 2.42 -6.32
CA ARG A 100 7.70 2.71 -7.72
C ARG A 100 7.03 1.73 -8.67
N ALA A 101 7.14 0.44 -8.40
CA ALA A 101 6.45 -0.56 -9.22
C ALA A 101 4.94 -0.33 -9.23
N ALA A 102 4.35 0.01 -8.07
CA ALA A 102 2.93 0.32 -7.97
C ALA A 102 2.55 1.50 -8.88
N TRP A 103 3.26 2.62 -8.79
CA TRP A 103 3.02 3.78 -9.67
C TRP A 103 3.24 3.46 -11.14
N THR A 104 4.30 2.73 -11.47
CA THR A 104 4.58 2.35 -12.86
C THR A 104 3.46 1.53 -13.49
N VAL A 105 2.87 0.59 -12.75
CA VAL A 105 1.70 -0.16 -13.24
C VAL A 105 0.44 0.70 -13.27
N ASP A 106 0.23 1.54 -12.25
CA ASP A 106 -0.97 2.37 -12.10
C ASP A 106 -1.09 3.44 -13.20
N GLU A 107 0.04 3.94 -13.70
CA GLU A 107 0.13 4.97 -14.73
C GLU A 107 0.40 4.39 -16.13
N LEU A 108 0.49 3.06 -16.26
CA LEU A 108 0.74 2.42 -17.55
C LEU A 108 -0.47 2.65 -18.48
N ALA A 109 -0.21 3.30 -19.62
CA ALA A 109 -1.23 3.64 -20.61
C ALA A 109 -1.80 2.42 -21.35
N THR A 110 -1.05 1.31 -21.37
CA THR A 110 -1.46 0.03 -21.96
C THR A 110 -1.74 -0.99 -20.86
N SER A 111 -2.51 -2.02 -21.17
CA SER A 111 -2.74 -3.12 -20.23
C SER A 111 -1.43 -3.85 -19.91
N VAL A 112 -1.16 -4.05 -18.62
CA VAL A 112 -0.03 -4.85 -18.13
C VAL A 112 -0.19 -6.33 -18.50
N GLU A 113 -1.43 -6.79 -18.65
CA GLU A 113 -1.75 -8.13 -19.16
C GLU A 113 -1.37 -8.26 -20.64
N VAL A 114 -1.66 -7.26 -21.48
CA VAL A 114 -1.25 -7.26 -22.90
C VAL A 114 0.27 -7.29 -23.03
N LEU A 115 0.97 -6.52 -22.19
CA LEU A 115 2.43 -6.54 -22.15
C LEU A 115 2.96 -7.94 -21.76
N TYR A 116 2.36 -8.55 -20.74
CA TYR A 116 2.71 -9.90 -20.30
C TYR A 116 2.42 -10.95 -21.38
N ASN A 117 1.26 -10.92 -22.01
CA ASN A 117 0.89 -11.90 -23.04
C ASN A 117 1.79 -11.80 -24.28
N SER A 118 2.31 -10.61 -24.59
CA SER A 118 3.19 -10.40 -25.75
C SER A 118 4.65 -10.80 -25.51
N LYS A 119 5.18 -10.64 -24.29
CA LYS A 119 6.63 -10.74 -23.99
C LYS A 119 6.96 -11.53 -22.73
N GLY A 120 5.96 -12.09 -22.06
CA GLY A 120 6.09 -12.79 -20.79
C GLY A 120 6.66 -11.92 -19.66
N VAL A 121 7.35 -12.58 -18.73
CA VAL A 121 8.02 -11.96 -17.57
C VAL A 121 9.06 -10.92 -18.01
N GLU A 122 9.79 -11.18 -19.10
CA GLU A 122 10.77 -10.24 -19.65
C GLU A 122 10.11 -8.93 -20.07
N GLY A 123 8.90 -9.00 -20.63
CA GLY A 123 8.06 -7.83 -20.93
C GLY A 123 7.81 -6.97 -19.70
N LEU A 124 7.39 -7.59 -18.60
CA LEU A 124 7.15 -6.89 -17.34
C LEU A 124 8.41 -6.23 -16.79
N MET A 125 9.56 -6.90 -16.91
CA MET A 125 10.85 -6.39 -16.44
C MET A 125 11.38 -5.20 -17.25
N THR A 126 10.79 -4.90 -18.41
CA THR A 126 11.10 -3.66 -19.14
C THR A 126 10.52 -2.41 -18.47
N LEU A 127 9.54 -2.57 -17.56
CA LEU A 127 8.89 -1.46 -16.88
C LEU A 127 9.78 -0.91 -15.74
N PRO A 128 9.83 0.42 -15.55
CA PRO A 128 10.59 1.04 -14.47
C PRO A 128 10.26 0.47 -13.08
N GLY A 129 11.27 0.11 -12.30
CA GLY A 129 11.08 -0.37 -10.94
C GLY A 129 10.56 -1.80 -10.81
N ILE A 130 10.38 -2.53 -11.93
CA ILE A 130 9.94 -3.93 -11.93
C ILE A 130 11.14 -4.86 -12.15
N GLY A 131 11.67 -5.42 -11.07
CA GLY A 131 12.70 -6.47 -11.12
C GLY A 131 12.08 -7.89 -11.08
N PRO A 132 12.90 -8.95 -11.18
CA PRO A 132 12.43 -10.34 -11.29
C PRO A 132 11.45 -10.76 -10.21
N ARG A 133 11.70 -10.35 -8.96
CA ARG A 133 10.81 -10.67 -7.83
C ARG A 133 9.44 -10.00 -7.96
N ILE A 134 9.37 -8.77 -8.43
CA ILE A 134 8.10 -8.07 -8.59
C ILE A 134 7.39 -8.58 -9.84
N ALA A 135 8.13 -8.84 -10.93
CA ALA A 135 7.57 -9.44 -12.12
C ALA A 135 6.89 -10.79 -11.81
N GLY A 136 7.54 -11.66 -11.02
CA GLY A 136 6.92 -12.92 -10.59
C GLY A 136 5.67 -12.75 -9.72
N LEU A 137 5.60 -11.72 -8.87
CA LEU A 137 4.35 -11.40 -8.15
C LEU A 137 3.25 -10.96 -9.11
N ILE A 138 3.58 -10.10 -10.07
CA ILE A 138 2.64 -9.61 -11.07
C ILE A 138 2.12 -10.77 -11.92
N THR A 139 2.98 -11.70 -12.32
CA THR A 139 2.58 -12.91 -13.06
C THR A 139 1.53 -13.72 -12.32
N GLY A 140 1.77 -14.09 -11.06
CA GLY A 140 0.78 -14.86 -10.30
C GLY A 140 -0.54 -14.09 -10.10
N TRP A 141 -0.48 -12.76 -10.01
CA TRP A 141 -1.68 -11.94 -9.96
C TRP A 141 -2.40 -11.89 -11.32
N LEU A 142 -1.70 -11.83 -12.44
CA LEU A 142 -2.34 -11.88 -13.76
C LEU A 142 -3.08 -13.20 -13.99
N GLU A 143 -2.56 -14.31 -13.48
CA GLU A 143 -3.24 -15.62 -13.48
C GLU A 143 -4.54 -15.55 -12.66
N GLU A 144 -4.48 -15.06 -11.42
CA GLU A 144 -5.67 -14.84 -10.57
C GLU A 144 -6.70 -13.89 -11.21
N TRP A 145 -6.25 -12.89 -11.98
CA TRP A 145 -7.14 -11.97 -12.70
C TRP A 145 -7.87 -12.67 -13.84
N SER A 146 -7.15 -13.46 -14.63
CA SER A 146 -7.74 -14.23 -15.73
C SER A 146 -8.81 -15.21 -15.24
N GLU A 147 -8.57 -15.88 -14.11
CA GLU A 147 -9.55 -16.77 -13.46
C GLU A 147 -10.83 -16.04 -13.03
N ARG A 148 -10.70 -14.78 -12.58
CA ARG A 148 -11.84 -13.95 -12.17
C ARG A 148 -12.70 -13.54 -13.35
N GLU A 149 -12.09 -13.12 -14.43
CA GLU A 149 -12.82 -12.77 -15.66
C GLU A 149 -13.53 -14.01 -16.22
N ALA A 150 -12.85 -15.17 -16.27
CA ALA A 150 -13.44 -16.43 -16.73
C ALA A 150 -14.59 -16.96 -15.85
N SER A 151 -14.70 -16.51 -14.60
CA SER A 151 -15.80 -16.88 -13.68
C SER A 151 -17.00 -15.92 -13.75
N GLN A 152 -16.89 -14.84 -14.52
CA GLN A 152 -17.96 -13.84 -14.72
C GLN A 152 -18.69 -14.03 -16.06
N ASP A 153 -18.18 -14.90 -16.93
CA ASP A 153 -18.79 -15.38 -18.19
C ASP A 153 -19.58 -16.70 -17.96
#